data_AF-A0A945Q3G2-F1
#
_entry.id   AF-A0A945Q3G2-F1
#
_cell.length_a   1.000
_cell.length_b   1.000
_cell.length_c   1.000
_cell.angle_alpha   90.00
_cell.angle_beta   90.00
_cell.angle_gamma   90.00
#
_symmetry.space_group_name_H-M   'P 1'
#
loop_
_entity.id
_entity.type
_entity.pdbx_description
1 polymer ?
#
loop_
_entity_poly.entity_id
_entity_poly.type
_entity_poly.pdbx_seq_one_letter_code
_entity_poly.pdbx_strand_id
1 'polypeptide(L)'
;MKPKQILTFALIIGAITYFALNATKQMKKIENNYETAANDPLKARVYTLDNGLKVYLTSYNDAPRVQTNIAVRAGSKNDPADATGLAHYLEHMLFKGTDVYGSLDFEKEAPMLDKIE
;
A
#
# COMPACT_ATOMS: atom_id res chain seq x y z
N MET A 1 -39.46 25.30 11.25
CA MET A 1 -38.06 25.53 10.83
C MET A 1 -38.07 26.48 9.63
N LYS A 2 -37.16 27.46 9.52
CA LYS A 2 -37.17 28.40 8.39
C LYS A 2 -36.84 27.64 7.09
N PRO A 3 -37.43 27.98 5.93
CA PRO A 3 -37.25 27.25 4.67
C PRO A 3 -35.77 27.11 4.24
N LYS A 4 -34.94 28.12 4.56
CA LYS A 4 -33.48 28.06 4.36
C LYS A 4 -32.81 26.93 5.14
N GLN A 5 -33.25 26.66 6.38
CA GLN A 5 -32.69 25.58 7.21
C GLN A 5 -33.07 24.20 6.67
N ILE A 6 -34.29 24.04 6.13
CA ILE A 6 -34.74 22.78 5.51
C ILE A 6 -33.88 22.46 4.28
N LEU A 7 -33.62 23.48 3.44
CA LEU A 7 -32.77 23.32 2.25
C LEU A 7 -31.32 22.96 2.63
N THR A 8 -30.76 23.60 3.67
CA THR A 8 -29.42 23.28 4.16
C THR A 8 -29.33 21.83 4.68
N PHE A 9 -30.31 21.35 5.46
CA PHE A 9 -30.34 19.97 5.92
C PHE A 9 -30.46 18.97 4.75
N ALA A 10 -31.32 19.24 3.77
CA ALA A 10 -31.46 18.40 2.59
C ALA A 10 -30.16 18.31 1.78
N LEU A 11 -29.43 19.42 1.62
CA LEU A 11 -28.13 19.44 0.94
C LEU A 11 -27.06 18.65 1.71
N ILE A 12 -27.01 18.77 3.04
CA ILE A 12 -26.06 18.03 3.88
C ILE A 12 -26.35 16.53 3.79
N ILE A 13 -27.62 16.11 3.92
CA ILE A 13 -28.01 14.70 3.80
C ILE A 13 -27.69 14.17 2.40
N GLY A 14 -27.97 14.95 1.35
CA GLY A 14 -27.63 14.59 -0.02
C GLY A 14 -26.13 14.39 -0.22
N ALA A 15 -25.30 15.28 0.33
CA ALA A 15 -23.85 15.17 0.27
C ALA A 15 -23.35 13.92 1.02
N ILE A 16 -23.82 13.68 2.26
CA ILE A 16 -23.45 12.50 3.05
C ILE A 16 -23.83 11.21 2.30
N THR A 17 -25.03 11.17 1.72
CA THR A 17 -25.52 10.00 0.99
C THR A 17 -24.70 9.75 -0.28
N TYR A 18 -24.33 10.81 -1.01
CA TYR A 18 -23.45 10.72 -2.17
C TYR A 18 -22.06 10.19 -1.80
N PHE A 19 -21.45 10.71 -0.73
CA PHE A 19 -20.17 10.23 -0.24
C PHE A 19 -20.23 8.77 0.23
N ALA A 20 -21.28 8.39 0.97
CA ALA A 20 -21.47 7.01 1.42
C ALA A 20 -21.61 6.03 0.25
N LEU A 21 -22.43 6.37 -0.76
CA LEU A 21 -22.60 5.57 -1.97
C LEU A 21 -21.28 5.37 -2.73
N ASN A 22 -20.48 6.43 -2.87
CA ASN A 22 -19.17 6.35 -3.52
C ASN A 22 -18.19 5.47 -2.73
N ALA A 23 -18.14 5.61 -1.40
CA ALA A 23 -17.29 4.78 -0.55
C ALA A 23 -17.67 3.30 -0.66
N THR A 24 -18.96 2.96 -0.62
CA THR A 24 -19.44 1.58 -0.79
C THR A 24 -19.08 1.02 -2.18
N LYS A 25 -19.24 1.83 -3.24
CA LYS A 25 -18.89 1.43 -4.60
C LYS A 25 -17.39 1.13 -4.71
N GLN A 26 -16.54 1.95 -4.08
CA GLN A 26 -15.10 1.76 -4.07
C GLN A 26 -14.69 0.50 -3.26
N MET A 27 -15.27 0.29 -2.07
CA MET A 27 -15.03 -0.92 -1.28
C MET A 27 -15.43 -2.17 -2.06
N LYS A 28 -16.59 -2.17 -2.71
CA LYS A 28 -17.08 -3.30 -3.49
C LYS A 28 -16.20 -3.59 -4.71
N LYS A 29 -15.58 -2.56 -5.31
CA LYS A 29 -14.60 -2.73 -6.38
C LYS A 29 -13.36 -3.48 -5.88
N ILE A 30 -12.85 -3.11 -4.72
CA ILE A 30 -11.67 -3.77 -4.11
C ILE A 30 -12.04 -5.19 -3.71
N GLU A 31 -13.15 -5.40 -2.99
CA GLU A 31 -13.53 -6.72 -2.51
C GLU A 31 -13.80 -7.73 -3.62
N ASN A 32 -14.31 -7.33 -4.79
CA ASN A 32 -14.68 -8.30 -5.83
C ASN A 32 -13.65 -8.44 -6.96
N ASN A 33 -12.50 -7.77 -6.88
CA ASN A 33 -11.48 -7.79 -7.92
C ASN A 33 -10.23 -8.56 -7.47
N TYR A 34 -10.40 -9.85 -7.19
CA TYR A 34 -9.28 -10.75 -6.89
C TYR A 34 -9.41 -12.09 -7.61
N GLU A 35 -8.27 -12.73 -7.79
CA GLU A 35 -8.12 -14.09 -8.28
C GLU A 35 -7.88 -15.05 -7.11
N THR A 36 -8.14 -16.34 -7.32
CA THR A 36 -7.88 -17.41 -6.36
C THR A 36 -7.20 -18.59 -7.05
N ALA A 37 -6.36 -19.33 -6.33
CA ALA A 37 -5.79 -20.57 -6.84
C ALA A 37 -6.70 -21.78 -6.51
N ALA A 38 -6.79 -22.73 -7.44
CA ALA A 38 -7.53 -23.97 -7.21
C ALA A 38 -6.85 -24.81 -6.11
N ASN A 39 -7.63 -25.36 -5.19
CA ASN A 39 -7.17 -26.20 -4.08
C ASN A 39 -6.13 -25.53 -3.15
N ASP A 40 -6.13 -24.21 -3.04
CA ASP A 40 -5.27 -23.50 -2.10
C ASP A 40 -5.79 -23.65 -0.66
N PRO A 41 -5.04 -24.31 0.26
CA PRO A 41 -5.45 -24.47 1.64
C PRO A 41 -5.53 -23.13 2.39
N LEU A 42 -4.78 -22.11 1.95
CA LEU A 42 -4.77 -20.79 2.58
C LEU A 42 -5.89 -19.89 2.06
N LYS A 43 -6.59 -20.29 0.98
CA LYS A 43 -7.64 -19.51 0.32
C LYS A 43 -7.21 -18.06 0.05
N ALA A 44 -6.00 -17.90 -0.49
CA ALA A 44 -5.43 -16.60 -0.76
C ALA A 44 -6.27 -15.83 -1.79
N ARG A 45 -6.54 -14.57 -1.47
CA ARG A 45 -7.08 -13.58 -2.41
C ARG A 45 -5.91 -12.87 -3.07
N VAL A 46 -5.82 -12.96 -4.38
CA VAL A 46 -4.73 -12.39 -5.18
C VAL A 46 -5.23 -11.16 -5.91
N TYR A 47 -4.70 -9.99 -5.54
CA TYR A 47 -5.03 -8.72 -6.18
C TYR A 47 -3.88 -8.29 -7.08
N THR A 48 -4.21 -7.61 -8.18
CA THR A 48 -3.24 -6.82 -8.95
C THR A 48 -3.63 -5.36 -8.81
N LEU A 49 -2.75 -4.56 -8.20
CA LEU A 49 -2.96 -3.12 -8.03
C LEU A 49 -2.75 -2.37 -9.34
N ASP A 50 -3.20 -1.11 -9.39
CA ASP A 50 -3.09 -0.27 -10.60
C ASP A 50 -1.62 -0.03 -11.02
N ASN A 51 -0.66 -0.09 -10.08
CA ASN A 51 0.78 -0.01 -10.35
C ASN A 51 1.42 -1.36 -10.74
N GLY A 52 0.62 -2.41 -10.91
CA GLY A 52 1.07 -3.76 -11.28
C GLY A 52 1.56 -4.63 -10.11
N LEU A 53 1.58 -4.11 -8.88
CA LEU A 53 1.98 -4.90 -7.71
C LEU A 53 0.94 -6.00 -7.43
N LYS A 54 1.41 -7.25 -7.30
CA LYS A 54 0.58 -8.37 -6.86
C LYS A 54 0.55 -8.48 -5.35
N VAL A 55 -0.64 -8.53 -4.78
CA VAL A 55 -0.87 -8.67 -3.34
C VAL A 55 -1.56 -10.00 -3.07
N TYR A 56 -0.94 -10.81 -2.22
CA TYR A 56 -1.49 -12.08 -1.76
C TYR A 56 -1.98 -11.90 -0.32
N LEU A 57 -3.28 -12.05 -0.11
CA LEU A 57 -3.91 -11.80 1.18
C LEU A 57 -4.64 -13.06 1.67
N THR A 58 -4.24 -13.55 2.84
CA THR A 58 -4.85 -14.67 3.54
C THR A 58 -5.33 -14.22 4.91
N SER A 59 -6.45 -14.77 5.38
CA SER A 59 -6.93 -14.55 6.76
C SER A 59 -6.46 -15.71 7.62
N TYR A 60 -5.72 -15.41 8.69
CA TYR A 60 -5.28 -16.41 9.65
C TYR A 60 -5.90 -16.10 11.02
N ASN A 61 -6.85 -16.93 11.44
CA ASN A 61 -7.68 -16.65 12.63
C ASN A 61 -7.14 -17.30 13.91
N ASP A 62 -6.11 -18.15 13.82
CA ASP A 62 -5.59 -18.88 14.98
C ASP A 62 -4.65 -18.02 15.85
N ALA A 63 -4.22 -16.85 15.36
CA ALA A 63 -3.42 -15.92 16.12
C ALA A 63 -3.77 -14.45 15.78
N PRO A 64 -3.81 -13.54 16.77
CA PRO A 64 -4.07 -12.11 16.54
C PRO A 64 -2.79 -11.39 16.06
N ARG A 65 -2.21 -11.85 14.95
CA ARG A 65 -0.96 -11.31 14.40
C ARG A 65 -1.13 -11.01 12.93
N VAL A 66 -0.54 -9.90 12.51
CA VAL A 66 -0.39 -9.56 11.09
C VAL A 66 1.07 -9.81 10.71
N GLN A 67 1.27 -10.52 9.60
CA GLN A 67 2.57 -10.69 8.97
C GLN A 67 2.49 -10.17 7.55
N THR A 68 3.52 -9.41 7.15
CA THR A 68 3.64 -8.88 5.79
C THR A 68 5.05 -9.16 5.29
N ASN A 69 5.16 -9.60 4.05
CA ASN A 69 6.42 -9.72 3.33
C ASN A 69 6.28 -8.98 2.00
N ILE A 70 7.30 -8.22 1.61
CA ILE A 70 7.36 -7.55 0.31
C ILE A 70 8.56 -8.14 -0.43
N ALA A 71 8.29 -8.80 -1.55
CA ALA A 71 9.33 -9.41 -2.38
C ALA A 71 9.61 -8.53 -3.60
N VAL A 72 10.89 -8.26 -3.85
CA VAL A 72 11.36 -7.56 -5.05
C VAL A 72 12.03 -8.59 -5.96
N ARG A 73 11.71 -8.57 -7.26
CA ARG A 73 12.32 -9.47 -8.26
C ARG A 73 13.68 -8.93 -8.72
N ALA A 74 14.57 -8.67 -7.77
CA ALA A 74 15.96 -8.26 -7.97
C ALA A 74 16.82 -8.77 -6.81
N GLY A 75 18.14 -8.86 -7.01
CA GLY A 75 19.06 -9.28 -5.96
C GLY A 75 20.51 -9.17 -6.42
N SER A 76 21.44 -9.81 -5.71
CA SER A 76 22.89 -9.69 -5.99
C SER A 76 23.32 -10.12 -7.39
N LYS A 77 22.53 -10.96 -8.08
CA LYS A 77 22.76 -11.30 -9.49
C LYS A 77 22.64 -10.07 -10.42
N ASN A 78 21.97 -9.02 -9.98
CA ASN A 78 21.79 -7.76 -10.68
C ASN A 78 22.81 -6.70 -10.25
N ASP A 79 23.74 -7.01 -9.34
CA ASP A 79 24.74 -6.05 -8.91
C ASP A 79 25.65 -5.65 -10.10
N PRO A 80 26.04 -4.37 -10.21
CA PRO A 80 27.08 -3.95 -11.14
C PRO A 80 28.39 -4.69 -10.89
N ALA A 81 29.15 -4.95 -11.94
CA ALA A 81 30.41 -5.70 -11.85
C ALA A 81 31.46 -5.01 -10.97
N ASP A 82 31.40 -3.68 -10.87
CA ASP A 82 32.26 -2.83 -10.06
C ASP A 82 31.69 -2.53 -8.65
N ALA A 83 30.48 -3.00 -8.35
CA ALA A 83 29.79 -2.75 -7.08
C ALA A 83 29.06 -4.01 -6.56
N THR A 84 29.80 -5.10 -6.37
CA THR A 84 29.26 -6.34 -5.80
C THR A 84 28.76 -6.14 -4.37
N GLY A 85 27.58 -6.67 -4.04
CA GLY A 85 26.95 -6.54 -2.73
C GLY A 85 25.97 -5.37 -2.63
N LEU A 86 25.75 -4.61 -3.71
CA LEU A 86 24.90 -3.43 -3.70
C LEU A 86 23.43 -3.76 -3.36
N ALA A 87 22.86 -4.83 -3.89
CA ALA A 87 21.50 -5.24 -3.56
C ALA A 87 21.32 -5.55 -2.06
N HIS A 88 22.31 -6.21 -1.46
CA HIS A 88 22.30 -6.49 -0.01
C HIS A 88 22.53 -5.21 0.79
N TYR A 89 23.43 -4.33 0.34
CA TYR A 89 23.62 -3.04 0.98
C TYR A 89 22.33 -2.20 0.97
N LEU A 90 21.62 -2.17 -0.16
CA LEU A 90 20.31 -1.53 -0.28
C LEU A 90 19.30 -2.12 0.71
N GLU A 91 19.24 -3.45 0.86
CA GLU A 91 18.36 -4.11 1.85
C GLU A 91 18.58 -3.56 3.26
N HIS A 92 19.83 -3.37 3.71
CA HIS A 92 20.12 -2.75 5.00
C HIS A 92 19.68 -1.28 5.06
N MET A 93 19.88 -0.55 3.96
CA MET A 93 19.53 0.87 3.89
C MET A 93 18.02 1.11 3.95
N LEU A 94 17.19 0.17 3.47
CA LEU A 94 15.72 0.27 3.58
C LEU A 94 15.22 0.34 5.04
N PHE A 95 16.02 -0.10 6.02
CA PHE A 95 15.69 -0.01 7.45
C PHE A 95 16.23 1.25 8.12
N LYS A 96 16.90 2.14 7.38
CA LYS A 96 17.51 3.37 7.93
C LYS A 96 16.61 4.59 7.86
N GLY A 97 15.38 4.43 7.38
CA GLY A 97 14.38 5.48 7.34
C GLY A 97 13.92 5.82 5.93
N THR A 98 12.87 6.60 5.86
CA THR A 98 12.31 7.21 4.64
C THR A 98 12.14 8.72 4.86
N ASP A 99 11.75 9.42 3.82
CA ASP A 99 11.31 10.82 3.88
C ASP A 99 10.21 11.11 4.92
N VAL A 100 9.42 10.10 5.28
CA VAL A 100 8.31 10.22 6.23
C VAL A 100 8.64 9.63 7.61
N TYR A 101 9.36 8.50 7.69
CA TYR A 101 9.53 7.76 8.95
C TYR A 101 10.96 7.27 9.16
N GLY A 102 11.45 7.35 10.40
CA GLY A 102 12.66 6.64 10.84
C GLY A 102 14.00 7.30 10.48
N SER A 103 14.00 8.31 9.61
CA SER A 103 15.20 9.10 9.31
C SER A 103 15.59 9.96 10.51
N LEU A 104 16.90 10.18 10.69
CA LEU A 104 17.41 11.00 11.79
C LEU A 104 17.34 12.49 11.45
N ASP A 105 17.70 12.85 10.21
CA ASP A 105 17.68 14.22 9.71
C ASP A 105 17.51 14.24 8.18
N PHE A 106 16.26 14.06 7.74
CA PHE A 106 15.96 13.94 6.30
C PHE A 106 16.36 15.19 5.51
N GLU A 107 16.30 16.39 6.10
CA GLU A 107 16.71 17.63 5.42
C GLU A 107 18.19 17.62 5.04
N LYS A 108 19.05 16.98 5.86
CA LYS A 108 20.48 16.81 5.54
C LYS A 108 20.75 15.62 4.63
N GLU A 109 19.95 14.57 4.71
CA GLU A 109 20.10 13.34 3.92
C GLU A 109 19.64 13.55 2.47
N ALA A 110 18.52 14.25 2.25
CA ALA A 110 17.95 14.52 0.92
C ALA A 110 18.98 15.04 -0.11
N PRO A 111 19.77 16.09 0.14
CA PRO A 111 20.75 16.59 -0.84
C PRO A 111 21.92 15.61 -1.08
N MET A 112 22.09 14.56 -0.26
CA MET A 112 23.05 13.49 -0.53
C MET A 112 22.43 12.40 -1.41
N LEU A 113 21.15 12.07 -1.19
CA LEU A 113 20.40 11.12 -2.01
C LEU A 113 20.25 11.63 -3.45
N ASP A 114 20.02 12.93 -3.63
CA ASP A 114 19.93 13.57 -4.95
C ASP A 114 21.23 13.45 -5.78
N LYS A 115 22.36 13.10 -5.16
CA LYS A 115 23.65 12.89 -5.86
C LYS A 115 23.86 11.45 -6.35
N ILE A 116 22.96 10.54 -5.98
CA ILE A 116 23.02 9.12 -6.36
C ILE A 116 22.35 8.90 -7.73
N GLU A 117 21.44 9.80 -8.13
CA GLU A 117 20.85 9.88 -9.47
C GLU A 117 21.77 10.57 -10.49
#